data_AF-A0A0L0SEL4-F1
#
_entry.id   AF-A0A0L0SEL4-F1
#
_cell.length_a   1.000
_cell.length_b   1.000
_cell.length_c   1.000
_cell.angle_alpha   90.00
_cell.angle_beta   90.00
_cell.angle_gamma   90.00
#
_symmetry.space_group_name_H-M   'P 1'
#
loop_
_entity.id
_entity.type
_entity.pdbx_description
1 polymer ?
#
loop_
_entity_poly.entity_id
_entity_poly.type
_entity_poly.pdbx_seq_one_letter_code
_entity_poly.pdbx_strand_id
1 'polypeptide(L)'
;MPQEVFASAQFDEAMAEFDAPTTDDWEFVTETAELKIYRRLHAEGSGLYEYKTFGTLKGMDAQTAYQVYMDLDYRREWDNLKPEYLHVRPTPESESEDHPESVYWRVKFPLMMDDRDYILYREARSLIDAHGETCYAVLLEVDEDGTAAEPVPSGVIRVREYAQTVVFGPGAPDPDEYTAVYMHYYDNPETSIPKAVVNWAISSGIPTFLKNLKSACKKYKARGEGGMAEVLGDAAAVQDLKATLDQSMEKAFQL
;
A
#
# COMPACT_ATOMS: atom_id res chain seq x y z
N MET A 1 -27.29 2.85 -9.17
CA MET A 1 -26.41 2.26 -8.14
C MET A 1 -25.04 2.83 -8.43
N PRO A 2 -24.26 3.28 -7.43
CA PRO A 2 -22.85 3.60 -7.66
C PRO A 2 -22.18 2.38 -8.31
N GLN A 3 -21.32 2.61 -9.28
CA GLN A 3 -20.54 1.54 -9.89
C GLN A 3 -19.50 1.11 -8.85
N GLU A 4 -19.49 -0.15 -8.44
CA GLU A 4 -18.37 -0.69 -7.65
C GLU A 4 -17.09 -0.50 -8.46
N VAL A 5 -16.10 0.16 -7.85
CA VAL A 5 -14.77 0.35 -8.44
C VAL A 5 -14.05 -0.99 -8.45
N PHE A 6 -13.96 -1.65 -7.29
CA PHE A 6 -13.41 -3.00 -7.16
C PHE A 6 -14.51 -4.05 -6.98
N ALA A 7 -14.60 -4.96 -7.94
CA ALA A 7 -15.54 -6.07 -7.89
C ALA A 7 -15.11 -7.11 -6.85
N SER A 8 -16.07 -7.74 -6.17
CA SER A 8 -15.80 -8.82 -5.21
C SER A 8 -14.97 -9.97 -5.80
N ALA A 9 -15.13 -10.26 -7.10
CA ALA A 9 -14.34 -11.28 -7.80
C ALA A 9 -12.82 -10.98 -7.79
N GLN A 10 -12.40 -9.71 -7.79
CA GLN A 10 -10.98 -9.35 -7.72
C GLN A 10 -10.37 -9.70 -6.36
N PHE A 11 -11.15 -9.57 -5.28
CA PHE A 11 -10.74 -9.99 -3.94
C PHE A 11 -10.69 -11.51 -3.81
N ASP A 12 -11.64 -12.22 -4.44
CA ASP A 12 -11.62 -13.69 -4.50
C ASP A 12 -10.38 -14.21 -5.26
N GLU A 13 -10.05 -13.58 -6.39
CA GLU A 13 -8.85 -13.88 -7.17
C GLU A 13 -7.57 -13.59 -6.37
N ALA A 14 -7.52 -12.45 -5.65
CA ALA A 14 -6.41 -12.11 -4.77
C ALA A 14 -6.18 -13.17 -3.69
N MET A 15 -7.25 -13.68 -3.08
CA MET A 15 -7.19 -14.73 -2.07
C MET A 15 -6.74 -16.07 -2.66
N ALA A 16 -7.23 -16.44 -3.85
CA ALA A 16 -6.80 -17.66 -4.53
C ALA A 16 -5.30 -17.64 -4.87
N GLU A 17 -4.80 -16.49 -5.33
CA GLU A 17 -3.38 -16.29 -5.60
C GLU A 17 -2.53 -16.20 -4.32
N PHE A 18 -3.08 -15.68 -3.23
CA PHE A 18 -2.41 -15.70 -1.92
C PHE A 18 -2.24 -17.13 -1.38
N ASP A 19 -3.26 -17.98 -1.51
CA ASP A 19 -3.24 -19.38 -1.07
C ASP A 19 -2.32 -20.24 -1.94
N ALA A 20 -2.43 -20.10 -3.26
CA ALA A 20 -1.66 -20.87 -4.23
C ALA A 20 -1.13 -19.99 -5.37
N PRO A 21 -0.01 -19.27 -5.17
CA PRO A 21 0.55 -18.38 -6.18
C PRO A 21 0.89 -19.12 -7.47
N THR A 22 0.30 -18.69 -8.59
CA THR A 22 0.57 -19.29 -9.91
C THR A 22 1.78 -18.63 -10.57
N THR A 23 2.73 -19.44 -11.07
CA THR A 23 4.00 -18.94 -11.65
C THR A 23 4.40 -19.62 -12.96
N ASP A 24 3.53 -20.43 -13.56
CA ASP A 24 3.88 -21.23 -14.75
C ASP A 24 4.37 -20.38 -15.95
N ASP A 25 3.73 -19.23 -16.18
CA ASP A 25 4.09 -18.27 -17.24
C ASP A 25 4.95 -17.10 -16.73
N TRP A 26 5.54 -17.22 -15.54
CA TRP A 26 6.28 -16.15 -14.88
C TRP A 26 7.80 -16.43 -14.87
N GLU A 27 8.59 -15.41 -15.17
CA GLU A 27 10.05 -15.45 -15.06
C GLU A 27 10.46 -15.17 -13.61
N PHE A 28 11.26 -16.05 -13.01
CA PHE A 28 11.89 -15.78 -11.72
C PHE A 28 12.90 -14.63 -11.83
N VAL A 29 12.79 -13.63 -10.96
CA VAL A 29 13.69 -12.47 -10.92
C VAL A 29 14.76 -12.66 -9.84
N THR A 30 14.32 -12.87 -8.60
CA THR A 30 15.20 -13.02 -7.44
C THR A 30 14.42 -13.57 -6.25
N GLU A 31 15.14 -13.98 -5.21
CA GLU A 31 14.57 -14.20 -3.89
C GLU A 31 15.38 -13.46 -2.83
N THR A 32 14.71 -13.13 -1.74
CA THR A 32 15.34 -12.77 -0.46
C THR A 32 15.25 -13.98 0.47
N ALA A 33 15.67 -13.86 1.73
CA ALA A 33 15.45 -14.92 2.71
C ALA A 33 13.96 -15.22 2.98
N GLU A 34 13.05 -14.31 2.62
CA GLU A 34 11.64 -14.34 3.05
C GLU A 34 10.63 -14.21 1.92
N LEU A 35 11.03 -13.64 0.78
CA LEU A 35 10.17 -13.36 -0.37
C LEU A 35 10.78 -13.86 -1.67
N LYS A 36 9.94 -14.36 -2.57
CA LYS A 36 10.27 -14.63 -3.97
C LYS A 36 9.65 -13.59 -4.86
N ILE A 37 10.36 -13.21 -5.93
CA ILE A 37 9.92 -12.19 -6.88
C ILE A 37 9.98 -12.78 -8.28
N TYR A 38 8.86 -12.65 -8.97
CA TYR A 38 8.65 -13.08 -10.34
C TYR A 38 8.18 -11.89 -11.18
N ARG A 39 8.39 -11.97 -12.48
CA ARG A 39 7.87 -10.99 -13.45
C ARG A 39 7.31 -11.68 -14.68
N ARG A 40 6.39 -11.02 -15.37
CA ARG A 40 5.90 -11.42 -16.70
C ARG A 40 5.79 -10.18 -17.57
N LEU A 41 6.02 -10.33 -18.87
CA LEU A 41 5.80 -9.25 -19.82
C LEU A 41 4.30 -8.92 -19.82
N HIS A 42 3.94 -7.67 -19.55
CA HIS A 42 2.53 -7.26 -19.44
C HIS A 42 1.80 -7.38 -20.78
N ALA A 43 2.45 -6.95 -21.86
CA ALA A 43 1.93 -7.06 -23.22
C ALA A 43 3.07 -7.24 -24.23
N GLU A 44 2.83 -8.04 -25.28
CA GLU A 44 3.81 -8.27 -26.32
C GLU A 44 4.23 -6.94 -26.98
N GLY A 45 5.54 -6.66 -27.01
CA GLY A 45 6.08 -5.44 -27.59
C GLY A 45 6.05 -4.20 -26.71
N SER A 46 5.43 -4.22 -25.53
CA SER A 46 5.40 -3.03 -24.63
C SER A 46 6.73 -2.78 -23.93
N GLY A 47 7.48 -3.85 -23.62
CA GLY A 47 8.66 -3.79 -22.76
C GLY A 47 8.35 -3.53 -21.29
N LEU A 48 7.07 -3.48 -20.91
CA LEU A 48 6.59 -3.31 -19.54
C LEU A 48 6.38 -4.67 -18.89
N TYR A 49 6.61 -4.73 -17.58
CA TYR A 49 6.48 -5.94 -16.79
C TYR A 49 5.47 -5.75 -15.68
N GLU A 50 4.75 -6.82 -15.38
CA GLU A 50 4.05 -7.01 -14.13
C GLU A 50 4.86 -7.94 -13.22
N TYR A 51 4.62 -7.85 -11.92
CA TYR A 51 5.42 -8.50 -10.89
C TYR A 51 4.53 -9.25 -9.90
N LYS A 52 4.96 -10.44 -9.51
CA LYS A 52 4.41 -11.18 -8.37
C LYS A 52 5.48 -11.31 -7.30
N THR A 53 5.11 -11.00 -6.07
CA THR A 53 5.96 -11.18 -4.89
C THR A 53 5.18 -11.91 -3.82
N PHE A 54 5.74 -12.98 -3.28
CA PHE A 54 5.08 -13.71 -2.20
C PHE A 54 6.08 -14.42 -1.28
N GLY A 55 5.67 -14.66 -0.05
CA GLY A 55 6.46 -15.34 0.96
C GLY A 55 5.99 -15.05 2.37
N THR A 56 6.88 -15.19 3.36
CA THR A 56 6.54 -15.07 4.78
C THR A 56 7.54 -14.19 5.49
N LEU A 57 7.06 -13.09 6.06
CA LEU A 57 7.85 -12.09 6.77
C LEU A 57 7.84 -12.39 8.28
N LYS A 58 9.00 -12.54 8.88
CA LYS A 58 9.18 -12.69 10.33
C LYS A 58 9.21 -11.34 11.06
N GLY A 59 8.65 -11.34 12.27
CA GLY A 59 8.70 -10.28 13.28
C GLY A 59 7.49 -9.35 13.29
N MET A 60 6.37 -9.78 12.70
CA MET A 60 5.10 -9.05 12.68
C MET A 60 3.94 -10.03 12.46
N ASP A 61 2.79 -9.72 13.04
CA ASP A 61 1.51 -10.36 12.73
C ASP A 61 0.83 -9.68 11.53
N ALA A 62 -0.12 -10.38 10.89
CA ALA A 62 -0.76 -9.94 9.65
C ALA A 62 -1.54 -8.63 9.83
N GLN A 63 -2.24 -8.49 10.96
CA GLN A 63 -3.03 -7.30 11.28
C GLN A 63 -2.14 -6.07 11.41
N THR A 64 -1.03 -6.17 12.15
CA THR A 64 -0.07 -5.06 12.30
C THR A 64 0.53 -4.67 10.96
N ALA A 65 0.91 -5.66 10.13
CA ALA A 65 1.47 -5.40 8.80
C ALA A 65 0.48 -4.63 7.91
N TYR A 66 -0.78 -5.07 7.90
CA TYR A 66 -1.89 -4.41 7.21
C TYR A 66 -2.11 -2.97 7.71
N GLN A 67 -2.19 -2.77 9.03
CA GLN A 67 -2.40 -1.43 9.61
C GLN A 67 -1.27 -0.46 9.23
N VAL A 68 -0.02 -0.90 9.33
CA VAL A 68 1.14 -0.08 8.92
C VAL A 68 1.16 0.20 7.42
N TYR A 69 0.62 -0.70 6.60
CA TYR A 69 0.48 -0.49 5.16
C TYR A 69 -0.62 0.54 4.83
N MET A 70 -1.71 0.52 5.58
CA MET A 70 -2.85 1.43 5.36
C MET A 70 -2.62 2.84 5.90
N ASP A 71 -1.89 2.98 7.01
CA ASP A 71 -1.61 4.26 7.66
C ASP A 71 -0.61 5.09 6.84
N LEU A 72 -1.15 5.98 6.00
CA LEU A 72 -0.37 6.88 5.14
C LEU A 72 0.41 7.91 5.96
N ASP A 73 -0.09 8.30 7.13
CA ASP A 73 0.56 9.29 7.99
C ASP A 73 1.81 8.68 8.63
N TYR A 74 1.66 7.48 9.17
CA TYR A 74 2.78 6.72 9.70
C TYR A 74 3.76 6.33 8.59
N ARG A 75 3.27 5.98 7.39
CA ARG A 75 4.14 5.69 6.23
C ARG A 75 5.09 6.83 5.92
N ARG A 76 4.65 8.09 6.02
CA ARG A 76 5.51 9.28 5.82
C ARG A 76 6.61 9.41 6.88
N GLU A 77 6.45 8.82 8.07
CA GLU A 77 7.48 8.84 9.12
C GLU A 77 8.62 7.85 8.87
N TRP A 78 8.29 6.64 8.38
CA TRP A 78 9.25 5.53 8.35
C TRP A 78 9.76 5.16 6.95
N ASP A 79 9.06 5.51 5.89
CA ASP A 79 9.49 5.19 4.53
C ASP A 79 10.59 6.12 4.04
N ASN A 80 11.79 5.56 3.86
CA ASN A 80 12.95 6.29 3.35
C ASN A 80 12.79 6.72 1.88
N LEU A 81 11.85 6.15 1.13
CA LEU A 81 11.49 6.65 -0.20
C LEU A 81 10.76 8.00 -0.13
N LYS A 82 10.44 8.48 1.08
CA LYS A 82 9.94 9.82 1.41
C LYS A 82 9.00 10.36 0.33
N PRO A 83 7.81 9.77 0.16
CA PRO A 83 6.85 10.38 -0.72
C PRO A 83 6.47 11.73 -0.11
N GLU A 84 7.01 12.81 -0.68
CA GLU A 84 6.81 14.17 -0.17
C GLU A 84 5.33 14.53 -0.08
N TYR A 85 4.50 13.83 -0.88
CA TYR A 85 3.08 14.03 -1.01
C TYR A 85 2.38 12.66 -1.08
N LEU A 86 2.23 12.01 0.07
CA LEU A 86 1.39 10.82 0.23
C LEU A 86 0.22 11.13 1.15
N HIS A 87 -0.99 11.17 0.65
CA HIS A 87 -2.17 11.50 1.45
C HIS A 87 -3.47 11.00 0.79
N VAL A 88 -4.50 10.83 1.61
CA VAL A 88 -5.87 10.64 1.11
C VAL A 88 -6.35 11.95 0.52
N ARG A 89 -6.91 11.90 -0.69
CA ARG A 89 -7.55 13.01 -1.37
C ARG A 89 -9.02 13.10 -0.96
N PRO A 90 -9.50 14.27 -0.52
CA PRO A 90 -10.92 14.51 -0.37
C PRO A 90 -11.63 14.47 -1.73
N THR A 91 -12.68 13.69 -1.82
CA THR A 91 -13.59 13.55 -2.97
C THR A 91 -15.02 13.78 -2.48
N PRO A 92 -15.99 14.09 -3.35
CA PRO A 92 -17.41 14.15 -2.97
C PRO A 92 -17.91 12.87 -2.31
N GLU A 93 -17.30 11.72 -2.65
CA GLU A 93 -17.63 10.40 -2.16
C GLU A 93 -16.82 9.99 -0.92
N SER A 94 -15.91 10.82 -0.41
CA SER A 94 -15.01 10.47 0.72
C SER A 94 -15.71 10.15 2.03
N GLU A 95 -16.98 10.53 2.20
CA GLU A 95 -17.79 10.15 3.37
C GLU A 95 -18.57 8.83 3.16
N SER A 96 -18.51 8.25 1.97
CA SER A 96 -19.18 6.98 1.65
C SER A 96 -18.31 5.79 2.06
N GLU A 97 -18.87 4.90 2.88
CA GLU A 97 -18.21 3.64 3.24
C GLU A 97 -18.15 2.65 2.05
N ASP A 98 -19.01 2.83 1.05
CA ASP A 98 -19.12 1.96 -0.13
C ASP A 98 -18.22 2.41 -1.29
N HIS A 99 -17.48 3.51 -1.12
CA HIS A 99 -16.60 4.06 -2.14
C HIS A 99 -15.13 3.93 -1.70
N PRO A 100 -14.22 3.45 -2.56
CA PRO A 100 -12.81 3.38 -2.22
C PRO A 100 -12.23 4.77 -1.93
N GLU A 101 -11.21 4.81 -1.09
CA GLU A 101 -10.49 6.06 -0.83
C GLU A 101 -9.66 6.44 -2.07
N SER A 102 -9.58 7.73 -2.39
CA SER A 102 -8.64 8.24 -3.41
C SER A 102 -7.34 8.64 -2.72
N VAL A 103 -6.19 8.15 -3.20
CA VAL A 103 -4.86 8.40 -2.63
C VAL A 103 -4.02 9.13 -3.66
N TYR A 104 -3.45 10.27 -3.26
CA TYR A 104 -2.38 10.91 -4.02
C TYR A 104 -1.02 10.43 -3.51
N TRP A 105 -0.16 10.01 -4.42
CA TRP A 105 1.19 9.57 -4.11
C TRP A 105 2.19 10.11 -5.12
N ARG A 106 3.18 10.91 -4.66
CA ARG A 106 4.34 11.29 -5.47
C ARG A 106 5.60 10.55 -5.03
N VAL A 107 6.29 9.95 -5.99
CA VAL A 107 7.53 9.18 -5.80
C VAL A 107 8.68 9.89 -6.50
N LYS A 108 9.79 10.07 -5.78
CA LYS A 108 11.03 10.57 -6.37
C LYS A 108 11.71 9.51 -7.22
N PHE A 109 11.97 9.83 -8.48
CA PHE A 109 12.65 8.90 -9.38
C PHE A 109 14.18 9.13 -9.36
N PRO A 110 14.99 8.07 -9.48
CA PRO A 110 16.44 8.18 -9.44
C PRO A 110 17.01 8.81 -10.73
N LEU A 111 18.30 9.15 -10.72
CA LEU A 111 19.08 9.56 -11.92
C LEU A 111 18.53 10.78 -12.70
N MET A 112 18.09 11.84 -12.02
CA MET A 112 17.56 13.07 -12.66
C MET A 112 16.34 12.84 -13.56
N MET A 113 15.70 11.67 -13.46
CA MET A 113 14.42 11.43 -14.12
C MET A 113 13.33 12.22 -13.38
N ASP A 114 12.33 12.68 -14.14
CA ASP A 114 11.17 13.36 -13.56
C ASP A 114 10.46 12.47 -12.54
N ASP A 115 9.94 13.06 -11.47
CA ASP A 115 9.19 12.29 -10.47
C ASP A 115 7.93 11.68 -11.08
N ARG A 116 7.38 10.66 -10.45
CA ARG A 116 6.06 10.13 -10.80
C ARG A 116 5.05 10.54 -9.75
N ASP A 117 3.86 10.95 -10.18
CA ASP A 117 2.69 11.00 -9.29
C ASP A 117 1.61 10.01 -9.76
N TYR A 118 0.86 9.54 -8.77
CA TYR A 118 -0.20 8.56 -8.89
C TYR A 118 -1.43 9.12 -8.18
N ILE A 119 -2.60 8.89 -8.75
CA ILE A 119 -3.89 9.11 -8.11
C ILE A 119 -4.64 7.81 -8.19
N LEU A 120 -4.84 7.17 -7.04
CA LEU A 120 -5.23 5.77 -6.97
C LEU A 120 -6.47 5.62 -6.11
N TYR A 121 -7.46 4.88 -6.59
CA TYR A 121 -8.41 4.28 -5.68
C TYR A 121 -7.69 3.21 -4.86
N ARG A 122 -7.99 3.14 -3.56
CA ARG A 122 -7.54 2.08 -2.66
C ARG A 122 -8.75 1.52 -1.92
N GLU A 123 -8.88 0.20 -1.91
CA GLU A 123 -9.91 -0.48 -1.13
C GLU A 123 -9.28 -1.63 -0.36
N ALA A 124 -9.67 -1.77 0.91
CA ALA A 124 -9.22 -2.84 1.77
C ALA A 124 -10.41 -3.65 2.28
N ARG A 125 -10.30 -4.97 2.23
CA ARG A 125 -11.29 -5.90 2.78
C ARG A 125 -10.62 -6.91 3.70
N SER A 126 -11.30 -7.19 4.81
CA SER A 126 -11.00 -8.34 5.67
C SER A 126 -11.74 -9.55 5.10
N LEU A 127 -11.00 -10.62 4.83
CA LEU A 127 -11.49 -11.86 4.23
C LEU A 127 -11.13 -13.04 5.12
N ILE A 128 -11.84 -14.16 4.97
CA ILE A 128 -11.55 -15.39 5.70
C ILE A 128 -10.96 -16.40 4.72
N ASP A 129 -9.81 -16.97 5.05
CA ASP A 129 -9.17 -17.99 4.23
C ASP A 129 -9.84 -19.38 4.38
N ALA A 130 -9.33 -20.38 3.64
CA ALA A 130 -9.85 -21.74 3.68
C ALA A 130 -9.69 -22.43 5.06
N HIS A 131 -8.85 -21.89 5.94
CA HIS A 131 -8.59 -22.39 7.28
C HIS A 131 -9.42 -21.69 8.36
N GLY A 132 -10.20 -20.66 8.01
CA GLY A 132 -10.99 -19.88 8.95
C GLY A 132 -10.23 -18.71 9.57
N GLU A 133 -9.02 -18.41 9.09
CA GLU A 133 -8.19 -17.33 9.58
C GLU A 133 -8.45 -16.03 8.81
N THR A 134 -8.20 -14.90 9.46
CA THR A 134 -8.41 -13.58 8.86
C THR A 134 -7.23 -13.16 7.98
N CYS A 135 -7.53 -12.78 6.75
CA CYS A 135 -6.62 -12.14 5.81
C CYS A 135 -7.10 -10.72 5.47
N TYR A 136 -6.17 -9.86 5.07
CA TYR A 136 -6.42 -8.48 4.69
C TYR A 136 -5.96 -8.28 3.25
N ALA A 137 -6.91 -8.07 2.34
CA ALA A 137 -6.63 -7.79 0.94
C ALA A 137 -6.78 -6.29 0.69
N VAL A 138 -5.81 -5.70 -0.01
CA VAL A 138 -5.77 -4.28 -0.39
C VAL A 138 -5.55 -4.19 -1.88
N LEU A 139 -6.50 -3.58 -2.59
CA LEU A 139 -6.44 -3.35 -4.02
C LEU A 139 -6.26 -1.86 -4.28
N LEU A 140 -5.46 -1.55 -5.29
CA LEU A 140 -5.23 -0.21 -5.77
C LEU A 140 -5.27 -0.19 -7.30
N GLU A 141 -5.97 0.79 -7.87
CA GLU A 141 -5.98 1.06 -9.31
C GLU A 141 -6.08 2.56 -9.56
N VAL A 142 -5.92 3.00 -10.80
CA VAL A 142 -6.00 4.43 -11.15
C VAL A 142 -7.39 4.98 -10.82
N ASP A 143 -7.42 6.06 -10.04
CA ASP A 143 -8.60 6.92 -9.91
C ASP A 143 -8.68 7.78 -11.17
N GLU A 144 -9.49 7.37 -12.14
CA GLU A 144 -9.63 8.03 -13.43
C GLU A 144 -10.19 9.46 -13.29
N ASP A 145 -11.18 9.64 -12.41
CA ASP A 145 -11.81 10.94 -12.17
C ASP A 145 -10.82 11.91 -11.53
N GLY A 146 -10.10 11.47 -10.49
CA GLY A 146 -9.04 12.22 -9.85
C GLY A 146 -7.88 12.51 -10.80
N THR A 147 -7.49 11.53 -11.61
CA THR A 147 -6.42 11.66 -12.61
C THR A 147 -6.75 12.68 -13.68
N ALA A 148 -8.01 12.80 -14.08
CA ALA A 148 -8.48 13.82 -15.01
C ALA A 148 -8.64 15.20 -14.36
N ALA A 149 -9.07 15.26 -13.11
CA ALA A 149 -9.36 16.50 -12.41
C ALA A 149 -8.11 17.23 -11.87
N GLU A 150 -7.11 16.49 -11.39
CA GLU A 150 -5.95 17.08 -10.72
C GLU A 150 -4.86 17.52 -11.71
N PRO A 151 -4.38 18.77 -11.62
CA PRO A 151 -3.30 19.24 -12.47
C PRO A 151 -2.00 18.45 -12.21
N VAL A 152 -1.26 18.18 -13.27
CA VAL A 152 0.06 17.53 -13.17
C VAL A 152 1.08 18.58 -12.71
N PRO A 153 1.81 18.35 -11.59
CA PRO A 153 2.83 19.29 -11.15
C PRO A 153 3.96 19.45 -12.18
N SER A 154 4.58 20.63 -12.23
CA SER A 154 5.72 20.87 -13.13
C SER A 154 6.89 19.92 -12.83
N GLY A 155 7.44 19.29 -13.87
CA GLY A 155 8.56 18.34 -13.74
C GLY A 155 8.15 16.99 -13.12
N VAL A 156 6.87 16.64 -13.21
CA VAL A 156 6.31 15.37 -12.73
C VAL A 156 5.55 14.70 -13.87
N ILE A 157 5.64 13.38 -13.94
CA ILE A 157 4.93 12.54 -14.90
C ILE A 157 3.79 11.82 -14.15
N ARG A 158 2.55 12.08 -14.56
CA ARG A 158 1.36 11.35 -14.08
C ARG A 158 1.33 9.95 -14.65
N VAL A 159 1.36 8.96 -13.78
CA VAL A 159 1.13 7.57 -14.16
C VAL A 159 -0.36 7.35 -14.38
N ARG A 160 -0.71 6.74 -15.51
CA ARG A 160 -2.09 6.52 -15.97
C ARG A 160 -2.46 5.05 -16.10
N GLU A 161 -1.51 4.15 -15.94
CA GLU A 161 -1.77 2.73 -15.83
C GLU A 161 -1.07 2.22 -14.58
N TYR A 162 -1.86 1.75 -13.62
CA TYR A 162 -1.39 1.24 -12.35
C TYR A 162 -2.42 0.24 -11.81
N ALA A 163 -1.96 -0.92 -11.37
CA ALA A 163 -2.75 -1.86 -10.61
C ALA A 163 -1.85 -2.55 -9.57
N GLN A 164 -2.32 -2.62 -8.34
CA GLN A 164 -1.65 -3.35 -7.28
C GLN A 164 -2.68 -4.10 -6.43
N THR A 165 -2.34 -5.34 -6.11
CA THR A 165 -3.05 -6.17 -5.14
C THR A 165 -2.05 -6.60 -4.08
N VAL A 166 -2.41 -6.48 -2.81
CA VAL A 166 -1.62 -6.98 -1.68
C VAL A 166 -2.52 -7.77 -0.76
N VAL A 167 -2.07 -8.94 -0.32
CA VAL A 167 -2.77 -9.73 0.69
C VAL A 167 -1.82 -10.01 1.85
N PHE A 168 -2.28 -9.74 3.07
CA PHE A 168 -1.61 -10.10 4.32
C PHE A 168 -2.42 -11.17 5.04
N GLY A 169 -1.79 -12.25 5.44
CA GLY A 169 -2.46 -13.31 6.21
C GLY A 169 -1.51 -13.97 7.22
N PRO A 170 -2.05 -14.88 8.05
CA PRO A 170 -1.27 -15.59 9.06
C PRO A 170 -0.11 -16.36 8.41
N GLY A 171 1.09 -16.18 8.94
CA GLY A 171 2.30 -16.87 8.48
C GLY A 171 2.68 -18.03 9.39
N ALA A 172 3.25 -19.08 8.80
CA ALA A 172 3.90 -20.15 9.56
C ALA A 172 5.35 -19.77 9.94
N PRO A 173 5.90 -20.32 11.04
CA PRO A 173 5.31 -21.31 11.95
C PRO A 173 4.42 -20.73 13.06
N ASP A 174 4.36 -19.41 13.22
CA ASP A 174 3.66 -18.75 14.32
C ASP A 174 2.96 -17.46 13.80
N PRO A 175 1.61 -17.43 13.71
CA PRO A 175 0.89 -16.31 13.11
C PRO A 175 1.02 -14.99 13.89
N ASP A 176 1.42 -15.03 15.16
CA ASP A 176 1.66 -13.82 15.97
C ASP A 176 3.02 -13.16 15.66
N GLU A 177 3.93 -13.90 15.01
CA GLU A 177 5.30 -13.49 14.72
C GLU A 177 5.63 -13.57 13.21
N TYR A 178 4.75 -14.14 12.40
CA TYR A 178 4.98 -14.32 10.96
C TYR A 178 3.74 -13.89 10.17
N THR A 179 3.97 -13.10 9.12
CA THR A 179 2.95 -12.67 8.17
C THR A 179 3.24 -13.27 6.81
N ALA A 180 2.31 -14.09 6.29
CA ALA A 180 2.31 -14.44 4.88
C ALA A 180 1.87 -13.21 4.07
N VAL A 181 2.55 -12.97 2.95
CA VAL A 181 2.25 -11.85 2.06
C VAL A 181 2.22 -12.32 0.61
N TYR A 182 1.26 -11.79 -0.14
CA TYR A 182 1.20 -11.83 -1.59
C TYR A 182 1.09 -10.41 -2.12
N MET A 183 1.74 -10.14 -3.25
CA MET A 183 1.60 -8.88 -3.97
C MET A 183 1.66 -9.15 -5.47
N HIS A 184 0.69 -8.61 -6.20
CA HIS A 184 0.73 -8.46 -7.66
C HIS A 184 0.78 -6.96 -7.97
N TYR A 185 1.65 -6.57 -8.89
CA TYR A 185 1.94 -5.17 -9.18
C TYR A 185 2.23 -4.94 -10.66
N TYR A 186 1.63 -3.89 -11.22
CA TYR A 186 1.91 -3.37 -12.54
C TYR A 186 1.81 -1.84 -12.53
N ASP A 187 2.74 -1.18 -13.21
CA ASP A 187 2.58 0.21 -13.60
C ASP A 187 3.26 0.51 -14.96
N ASN A 188 2.74 1.51 -15.65
CA ASN A 188 3.41 2.13 -16.79
C ASN A 188 4.05 3.46 -16.35
N PRO A 189 5.36 3.50 -16.06
CA PRO A 189 6.02 4.72 -15.60
C PRO A 189 6.30 5.72 -16.73
N GLU A 190 5.75 5.53 -17.94
CA GLU A 190 5.97 6.35 -19.14
C GLU A 190 7.46 6.46 -19.54
N THR A 191 8.26 5.48 -19.13
CA THR A 191 9.67 5.39 -19.49
C THR A 191 10.18 3.96 -19.39
N SER A 192 11.27 3.67 -20.09
CA SER A 192 12.04 2.46 -19.84
C SER A 192 12.85 2.61 -18.56
N ILE A 193 12.63 1.75 -17.57
CA ILE A 193 13.43 1.74 -16.34
C ILE A 193 14.83 1.19 -16.66
N PRO A 194 15.93 1.94 -16.38
CA PRO A 194 17.27 1.46 -16.64
C PRO A 194 17.58 0.18 -15.85
N LYS A 195 18.28 -0.78 -16.47
CA LYS A 195 18.68 -2.05 -15.81
C LYS A 195 19.43 -1.82 -14.49
N ALA A 196 20.19 -0.74 -14.38
CA ALA A 196 20.89 -0.38 -13.14
C ALA A 196 19.92 -0.07 -11.99
N VAL A 197 18.79 0.58 -12.26
CA VAL A 197 17.74 0.88 -11.27
C VAL A 197 17.07 -0.41 -10.82
N VAL A 198 16.75 -1.31 -11.77
CA VAL A 198 16.20 -2.64 -11.47
C VAL A 198 17.16 -3.43 -10.57
N ASN A 199 18.44 -3.50 -10.94
CA ASN A 199 19.46 -4.21 -10.16
C ASN A 199 19.62 -3.62 -8.75
N TRP A 200 19.60 -2.29 -8.62
CA TRP A 200 19.66 -1.62 -7.31
C TRP A 200 18.42 -1.93 -6.46
N ALA A 201 17.23 -1.94 -7.07
CA ALA A 201 15.99 -2.26 -6.37
C ALA A 201 16.05 -3.68 -5.80
N ILE A 202 16.54 -4.65 -6.58
CA ILE A 202 16.75 -6.03 -6.17
C ILE A 202 17.81 -6.15 -5.06
N SER A 203 18.99 -5.56 -5.25
CA SER A 203 20.12 -5.77 -4.34
C SER A 203 20.02 -5.01 -3.03
N SER A 204 19.29 -3.89 -3.01
CA SER A 204 19.36 -2.93 -1.90
C SER A 204 18.03 -2.28 -1.58
N GLY A 205 17.23 -1.92 -2.59
CA GLY A 205 15.92 -1.28 -2.41
C GLY A 205 14.96 -2.14 -1.58
N ILE A 206 14.61 -3.32 -2.10
CA ILE A 206 13.68 -4.27 -1.47
C ILE A 206 14.17 -4.71 -0.08
N PRO A 207 15.43 -5.17 0.12
CA PRO A 207 15.91 -5.52 1.47
C PRO A 207 15.82 -4.37 2.48
N THR A 208 16.12 -3.14 2.06
CA THR A 208 16.03 -1.95 2.93
C THR A 208 14.57 -1.64 3.26
N PHE A 209 13.68 -1.71 2.28
CA PHE A 209 12.25 -1.53 2.47
C PHE A 209 11.69 -2.52 3.49
N LEU A 210 11.96 -3.82 3.32
CA LEU A 210 11.48 -4.86 4.25
C LEU A 210 12.02 -4.67 5.67
N LYS A 211 13.30 -4.30 5.81
CA LYS A 211 13.89 -3.98 7.11
C LYS A 211 13.17 -2.80 7.78
N ASN A 212 12.87 -1.75 7.02
CA ASN A 212 12.18 -0.58 7.53
C ASN A 212 10.73 -0.89 7.91
N LEU A 213 10.00 -1.62 7.05
CA LEU A 213 8.63 -2.09 7.32
C LEU A 213 8.57 -2.89 8.62
N LYS A 214 9.50 -3.84 8.82
CA LYS A 214 9.62 -4.60 10.07
C LYS A 214 9.86 -3.71 11.28
N SER A 215 10.77 -2.75 11.14
CA SER A 215 11.02 -1.79 12.22
C SER A 215 9.80 -0.92 12.51
N ALA A 216 9.01 -0.58 11.48
CA ALA A 216 7.80 0.21 11.59
C ALA A 216 6.71 -0.59 12.32
N CYS A 217 6.45 -1.84 11.92
CA CYS A 217 5.51 -2.74 12.60
C CYS A 217 5.82 -2.90 14.09
N LYS A 218 7.09 -3.13 14.42
CA LYS A 218 7.52 -3.23 15.83
C LYS A 218 7.25 -1.95 16.63
N LYS A 219 7.48 -0.78 16.04
CA LYS A 219 7.23 0.52 16.68
C LYS A 219 5.73 0.80 16.79
N TYR A 220 4.97 0.51 15.76
CA TYR A 220 3.51 0.68 15.70
C TYR A 220 2.82 -0.11 16.83
N LYS A 221 3.16 -1.39 16.98
CA LYS A 221 2.68 -2.25 18.08
C LYS A 221 3.06 -1.71 19.46
N ALA A 222 4.26 -1.15 19.60
CA ALA A 222 4.74 -0.58 20.86
C ALA A 222 4.09 0.77 21.23
N ARG A 223 3.62 1.56 20.25
CA ARG A 223 2.92 2.83 20.50
C ARG A 223 1.49 2.62 21.01
N GLY A 224 0.92 1.42 20.88
CA GLY A 224 -0.49 1.17 21.16
C GLY A 224 -1.43 1.75 20.09
N GLU A 225 -0.87 2.32 19.01
CA GLU A 225 -1.61 2.89 17.86
C GLU A 225 -2.26 1.80 16.98
N GLY A 226 -2.04 0.51 17.29
CA GLY A 226 -2.73 -0.63 16.69
C GLY A 226 -4.17 -0.87 17.18
N GLY A 227 -4.71 0.03 18.00
CA GLY A 227 -6.06 -0.07 18.56
C GLY A 227 -7.15 0.56 17.71
N MET A 228 -7.40 0.07 16.48
CA MET A 228 -8.70 0.30 15.83
C MET A 228 -9.77 -0.68 16.35
N ALA A 229 -9.80 -0.85 17.67
CA ALA A 229 -10.81 -1.60 18.41
C ALA A 229 -11.52 -0.72 19.47
N GLU A 230 -11.30 0.61 19.49
CA GLU A 230 -11.97 1.49 20.46
C GLU A 230 -12.40 2.85 19.86
N VAL A 231 -12.86 2.87 18.61
CA VAL A 231 -13.56 4.04 18.03
C VAL A 231 -15.07 4.02 18.35
N LEU A 232 -15.55 3.06 19.12
CA LEU A 232 -16.90 3.08 19.69
C LEU A 232 -16.80 2.91 21.21
N GLY A 233 -16.58 4.00 21.96
CA GLY A 233 -16.55 3.85 23.41
C GLY A 233 -16.56 5.07 24.31
N ASP A 234 -15.90 6.19 23.99
CA ASP A 234 -15.85 7.30 24.96
C ASP A 234 -15.95 8.70 24.34
N ALA A 235 -17.18 9.22 24.35
CA ALA A 235 -17.49 10.58 23.94
C ALA A 235 -16.79 11.65 24.81
N ALA A 236 -16.33 11.29 26.02
CA ALA A 236 -15.62 12.22 26.90
C ALA A 236 -14.18 12.47 26.42
N ALA A 237 -13.48 11.44 25.95
CA ALA A 237 -12.11 11.56 25.43
C ALA A 237 -12.06 12.41 24.14
N VAL A 238 -13.05 12.27 23.27
CA VAL A 238 -13.17 13.08 22.04
C VAL A 238 -13.48 14.55 22.36
N GLN A 239 -14.28 14.82 23.38
CA GLN A 239 -14.55 16.20 23.84
C GLN A 239 -13.32 16.85 24.46
N ASP A 240 -12.57 16.13 25.30
CA ASP A 240 -11.35 16.65 25.94
C ASP A 240 -10.24 16.93 24.92
N LEU A 241 -10.11 16.09 23.89
CA LEU A 241 -9.14 16.30 22.81
C LEU A 241 -9.51 17.55 21.98
N LYS A 242 -10.80 17.72 21.67
CA LYS A 242 -11.30 18.88 20.92
C LYS A 242 -11.13 20.19 21.70
N ALA A 243 -11.42 20.18 23.00
CA ALA A 243 -11.19 21.32 23.88
C ALA A 243 -9.71 21.69 24.00
N THR A 244 -8.81 20.70 24.02
CA THR A 244 -7.36 20.92 24.08
C THR A 244 -6.79 21.50 22.78
N LEU A 245 -7.32 21.07 21.63
CA LEU A 245 -6.97 21.59 20.31
C LEU A 245 -7.48 23.02 20.12
N ASP A 246 -8.74 23.30 20.49
CA ASP A 246 -9.32 24.64 20.39
C ASP A 246 -8.55 25.64 21.27
N GLN A 247 -8.16 25.25 22.49
CA GLN A 247 -7.38 26.09 23.40
C GLN A 247 -5.92 26.29 22.94
N SER A 248 -5.37 25.33 22.20
CA SER A 248 -4.04 25.47 21.58
C SER A 248 -4.08 26.38 20.35
N MET A 249 -5.16 26.32 19.56
CA MET A 249 -5.36 27.21 18.42
C MET A 249 -5.63 28.65 18.86
N GLU A 250 -6.44 28.89 19.89
CA GLU A 250 -6.64 30.24 20.44
C GLU A 250 -5.34 30.89 20.94
N LYS A 251 -4.43 30.09 21.53
CA LYS A 251 -3.10 30.57 21.95
C LYS A 251 -2.15 30.82 20.78
N ALA A 252 -2.30 30.09 19.68
CA ALA A 252 -1.47 30.25 18.48
C ALA A 252 -1.86 31.49 17.65
N PHE A 253 -3.10 31.97 17.76
CA PHE A 253 -3.63 33.11 17.00
C PHE A 253 -3.78 34.42 17.80
N GLN A 254 -3.32 34.46 19.06
CA GLN A 254 -3.06 35.73 19.76
C GLN A 254 -1.59 36.15 19.60
N LEU A 255 -1.26 36.66 18.42
CA LEU A 255 -0.20 37.65 18.14
C LEU A 255 -0.49 38.34 16.79
#